data_AF-A0A066Z155-F1
#
_entry.id   AF-A0A066Z155-F1
#
_cell.length_a   1.000
_cell.length_b   1.000
_cell.length_c   1.000
_cell.angle_alpha   90.00
_cell.angle_beta   90.00
_cell.angle_gamma   90.00
#
_symmetry.space_group_name_H-M   'P 1'
#
loop_
_entity.id
_entity.type
_entity.pdbx_description
1 polymer ?
#
loop_
_entity_poly.entity_id
_entity_poly.type
_entity_poly.pdbx_seq_one_letter_code
_entity_poly.pdbx_strand_id
1 'polypeptide(L)' 'MTTALERPLVQRAPSHPFPLAVAASPTRVLLADRHHLFRSGLGALLDREDDLAVVAEAAGGEEAVAVAAGRARRSR' A
#
# COMPACT_ATOMS: atom_id res chain seq x y z
N MET A 1 -4.48 19.29 -36.58
CA MET A 1 -3.37 18.45 -36.07
C MET A 1 -3.60 18.30 -34.57
N THR A 2 -4.03 17.10 -34.17
CA THR A 2 -4.53 16.81 -32.82
C THR A 2 -3.37 16.86 -31.83
N THR A 3 -3.52 17.59 -30.72
CA THR A 3 -2.72 17.37 -29.52
C THR A 3 -3.69 16.90 -28.45
N ALA A 4 -3.52 15.63 -28.09
CA ALA A 4 -4.36 14.94 -27.14
C ALA A 4 -4.17 15.57 -25.75
N LEU A 5 -5.29 15.83 -25.11
CA LEU A 5 -5.41 16.30 -23.74
C LEU A 5 -4.53 15.43 -22.82
N GLU A 6 -3.57 16.05 -22.15
CA GLU A 6 -2.91 15.51 -20.97
C GLU A 6 -4.01 15.17 -19.95
N ARG A 7 -4.41 13.90 -19.91
CA ARG A 7 -5.44 13.45 -18.97
C ARG A 7 -4.82 13.57 -17.58
N PRO A 8 -5.35 14.41 -16.67
CA PRO A 8 -4.87 14.39 -15.30
C PRO A 8 -5.08 12.97 -14.78
N LEU A 9 -4.01 12.37 -14.25
CA LEU A 9 -4.08 11.11 -13.54
C LEU A 9 -5.03 11.34 -12.35
N VAL A 10 -6.33 11.15 -12.57
CA VAL A 10 -7.28 10.98 -11.48
C VAL A 10 -6.81 9.72 -10.79
N GLN A 11 -6.03 9.92 -9.72
CA GLN A 11 -5.66 8.89 -8.80
C GLN A 11 -6.99 8.38 -8.24
N ARG A 12 -7.46 7.28 -8.82
CA ARG A 12 -8.76 6.71 -8.51
C ARG A 12 -8.66 6.22 -7.07
N ALA A 13 -9.06 7.09 -6.14
CA ALA A 13 -9.10 6.74 -4.74
C ALA A 13 -9.96 5.48 -4.62
N PRO A 14 -9.45 4.39 -4.03
CA PRO A 14 -10.26 3.21 -3.82
C PRO A 14 -11.49 3.62 -2.99
N SER A 15 -12.67 3.57 -3.61
CA SER A 15 -13.96 3.75 -2.93
C SER A 15 -14.24 2.48 -2.15
N HIS A 16 -13.60 2.32 -1.00
CA HIS A 16 -13.82 1.19 -0.11
C HIS A 16 -14.53 1.77 1.10
N PRO A 17 -15.81 1.41 1.35
CA PRO A 17 -16.44 1.76 2.62
C PRO A 17 -15.54 1.15 3.70
N PHE A 18 -15.09 1.99 4.64
CA PHE A 18 -14.24 1.57 5.75
C PHE A 18 -14.89 0.32 6.37
N PRO A 19 -14.24 -0.86 6.30
CA PRO A 19 -14.94 -2.09 6.65
C PRO A 19 -15.27 -2.05 8.14
N LEU A 20 -16.56 -1.96 8.45
CA LEU A 20 -17.08 -2.11 9.80
C LEU A 20 -16.89 -3.58 10.18
N ALA A 21 -15.76 -3.87 10.83
CA ALA A 21 -15.36 -5.11 11.48
C ALA A 21 -15.60 -6.42 10.69
N VAL A 22 -14.52 -6.95 10.11
CA VAL A 22 -14.40 -8.40 9.90
C VAL A 22 -13.26 -8.89 10.78
N ALA A 23 -13.53 -9.78 11.72
CA ALA A 23 -12.47 -10.42 12.49
C ALA A 23 -11.83 -11.53 11.63
N ALA A 24 -10.54 -11.40 11.30
CA ALA A 24 -9.51 -12.46 11.23
C ALA A 24 -8.31 -11.97 10.39
N SER A 25 -7.13 -11.93 11.04
CA SER A 25 -5.80 -11.52 10.57
C SER A 25 -5.57 -10.01 10.35
N PRO A 26 -4.43 -9.46 10.81
CA PRO A 26 -4.12 -8.04 10.71
C PRO A 26 -4.06 -7.57 9.25
N THR A 27 -4.45 -6.32 9.01
CA THR A 27 -4.35 -5.67 7.71
C THR A 27 -2.89 -5.58 7.31
N ARG A 28 -2.55 -6.23 6.21
CA ARG A 28 -1.18 -6.29 5.70
C ARG A 28 -0.86 -5.05 4.91
N VAL A 29 0.16 -4.32 5.35
CA VAL A 29 0.60 -3.05 4.79
C VAL A 29 1.92 -3.25 4.05
N LEU A 30 2.04 -2.68 2.86
CA LEU A 30 3.29 -2.51 2.13
C LEU A 30 3.61 -1.01 2.10
N LEU A 31 4.79 -0.63 2.57
CA LEU A 31 5.24 0.76 2.54
C LEU A 31 6.03 1.02 1.25
N ALA A 32 5.71 2.10 0.55
CA ALA A 32 6.40 2.50 -0.67
C ALA A 32 6.82 3.97 -0.57
N ASP A 33 8.11 4.22 -0.40
CA ASP A 33 8.70 5.57 -0.43
C ASP A 33 10.18 5.50 -0.82
N ARG A 34 10.64 6.49 -1.59
CA ARG A 34 12.06 6.61 -2.00
C ARG A 34 12.99 6.93 -0.83
N HIS A 35 12.46 7.39 0.30
CA HIS A 35 13.22 7.80 1.47
C HIS A 35 13.13 6.75 2.58
N HIS A 36 14.26 6.12 2.87
CA HIS A 36 14.36 5.10 3.93
C HIS A 36 13.85 5.60 5.29
N LEU A 37 14.18 6.84 5.68
CA LEU A 37 13.77 7.41 6.97
C LEU A 37 12.24 7.45 7.15
N PHE A 38 11.49 7.73 6.08
CA PHE A 38 10.04 7.76 6.13
C PHE A 38 9.46 6.36 6.31
N ARG A 39 10.01 5.35 5.61
CA ARG A 39 9.57 3.96 5.77
C ARG A 39 9.83 3.44 7.17
N SER A 40 11.03 3.66 7.71
CA SER A 40 11.36 3.25 9.07
C SER A 40 10.51 3.95 10.13
N GLY A 41 10.29 5.27 9.99
CA GLY A 41 9.48 6.04 10.94
C GLY A 41 8.00 5.65 10.89
N LEU A 42 7.43 5.49 9.70
CA LEU A 42 6.05 5.07 9.53
C LEU A 42 5.87 3.60 9.95
N GLY A 43 6.81 2.71 9.62
CA GLY A 43 6.80 1.33 10.08
C GLY A 43 6.77 1.22 11.60
N ALA A 44 7.62 1.98 12.29
CA ALA A 44 7.64 2.00 13.76
C ALA A 44 6.34 2.53 14.40
N LEU A 45 5.61 3.41 13.71
CA LEU A 45 4.29 3.87 14.16
C LEU A 45 3.24 2.78 13.95
N LEU A 46 3.22 2.14 12.77
CA LEU A 46 2.26 1.09 12.43
C LEU A 46 2.45 -0.19 13.24
N ASP A 47 3.68 -0.51 13.66
CA ASP A 47 3.99 -1.66 14.52
C ASP A 47 3.36 -1.55 15.92
N ARG A 48 2.85 -0.37 16.30
CA ARG A 48 2.14 -0.16 17.57
C ARG A 48 0.65 -0.48 17.49
N GLU A 49 0.12 -0.69 16.29
CA GLU A 49 -1.29 -0.97 16.05
C GLU A 49 -1.50 -2.49 15.90
N ASP A 50 -2.29 -3.09 16.78
CA ASP A 50 -2.47 -4.55 16.84
C ASP A 50 -3.21 -5.13 15.62
N ASP A 51 -3.92 -4.29 14.87
CA ASP A 51 -4.70 -4.66 13.69
C ASP A 51 -3.95 -4.47 12.37
N LEU A 52 -2.70 -3.97 12.41
CA LEU A 52 -1.88 -3.72 11.24
C LEU A 52 -0.60 -4.58 11.26
N ALA A 53 -0.09 -4.91 10.08
CA ALA A 53 1.19 -5.60 9.95
C ALA A 53 1.94 -5.11 8.71
N VAL A 54 3.09 -4.47 8.91
CA VAL A 54 3.98 -4.12 7.79
C VAL A 54 4.66 -5.39 7.28
N VAL A 55 4.25 -5.85 6.11
CA VAL A 55 4.77 -7.08 5.52
C VAL A 55 5.88 -6.82 4.51
N ALA A 56 5.98 -5.61 3.96
CA ALA A 56 7.01 -5.28 2.98
C ALA A 56 7.31 -3.79 2.94
N GLU A 57 8.49 -3.49 2.40
CA GLU A 57 8.87 -2.15 1.97
C GLU A 57 9.33 -2.16 0.51
N ALA A 58 9.15 -1.04 -0.17
CA ALA A 58 9.64 -0.77 -1.50
C ALA A 58 10.16 0.68 -1.58
N ALA A 59 11.18 0.91 -2.40
CA ALA A 59 11.70 2.25 -2.65
C ALA A 59 10.83 3.05 -3.64
N GLY A 60 9.91 2.42 -4.36
CA GLY A 60 9.10 3.08 -5.38
C GLY A 60 7.87 2.29 -5.80
N GLY A 61 7.04 2.89 -6.67
CA GLY A 61 5.76 2.33 -7.07
C GLY A 61 5.89 1.05 -7.91
N GLU A 62 6.82 1.01 -8.87
CA GLU A 62 7.04 -0.16 -9.72
C GLU A 62 7.47 -1.37 -8.90
N GLU A 63 8.41 -1.16 -7.98
CA GLU A 63 8.85 -2.19 -7.02
C GLU A 63 7.70 -2.62 -6.11
N ALA A 64 6.92 -1.67 -5.58
CA ALA A 64 5.77 -1.97 -4.73
C ALA A 64 4.74 -2.87 -5.43
N VAL A 65 4.45 -2.60 -6.71
CA VAL A 65 3.54 -3.43 -7.52
C VAL A 65 4.11 -4.83 -7.71
N ALA A 66 5.40 -4.96 -8.02
CA ALA A 66 6.06 -6.25 -8.19
C ALA A 66 6.02 -7.07 -6.88
N VAL A 67 6.34 -6.44 -5.75
CA VAL A 67 6.29 -7.07 -4.42
C VAL A 67 4.87 -7.46 -4.03
N ALA A 68 3.88 -6.60 -4.30
CA ALA A 68 2.48 -6.90 -4.02
C ALA A 68 1.94 -8.06 -4.87
N ALA A 69 2.27 -8.09 -6.17
CA ALA A 69 1.89 -9.18 -7.06
C ALA A 69 2.50 -10.52 -6.62
N GLY A 70 3.76 -10.53 -6.16
CA GLY A 70 4.41 -11.72 -5.61
C GLY A 70 3.82 -12.20 -4.27
N ARG A 71 3.14 -11.32 -3.53
CA ARG A 71 2.46 -11.63 -2.26
C ARG A 71 0.97 -11.94 -2.40
N ALA A 72 0.39 -11.75 -3.59
CA ALA A 72 -1.02 -12.01 -3.80
C ALA A 72 -1.32 -13.51 -3.61
N ARG A 73 -2.16 -13.80 -2.60
CA ARG A 73 -2.71 -15.13 -2.20
C ARG A 73 -1.78 -16.01 -1.35
N ARG A 74 -1.89 -15.80 -0.04
CA ARG A 74 -1.87 -16.91 0.94
C ARG A 74 -3.03 -16.70 1.91
N SER A 75 -4.23 -17.16 1.54
CA SER A 75 -5.26 -17.51 2.53
C SER A 75 -4.96 -18.94 2.95
N ARG A 76 -4.43 -19.12 4.15
CA ARG A 76 -4.40 -20.41 4.82
C ARG A 76 -5.45 -20.39 5.90
#